data_AF-A0A535UAK6-F1
#
_entry.id   AF-A0A535UAK6-F1
#
_cell.length_a   1.000
_cell.length_b   1.000
_cell.length_c   1.000
_cell.angle_alpha   90.00
_cell.angle_beta   90.00
_cell.angle_gamma   90.00
#
_symmetry.space_group_name_H-M   'P 1'
#
loop_
_entity.id
_entity.type
_entity.pdbx_description
1 polymer ?
#
loop_
_entity_poly.entity_id
_entity_poly.type
_entity_poly.pdbx_seq_one_letter_code
_entity_poly.pdbx_strand_id
1 'polypeptide(L)'
;MKALSRRLNVVGYSTIYLDPKGETTPLARAFGVEPLRLTTGGDLRLNPLDEKLASATGLDPTRERELLMRAVLPVMLERPLRPAELRIVSEVVRAVVESCTQPTLRDVHAGLAAHGEVTADPADALWDYIHGPAGALFDAPTSAGVDLDAPLLALNLRRLTQTLTAEKQRLVTLALAAAWLFAIVSRRRSCSATAPPRSGSRRSGSSAAPPRPRTSPSSTGSATSRPPTAPWRASAGCSPTVPPR
;
A
#
# COMPACT_ATOMS: atom_id res chain seq x y z
N MET A 1 -13.33 23.48 -0.59
CA MET A 1 -12.22 22.48 -0.59
C MET A 1 -10.97 22.96 -1.33
N LYS A 2 -11.03 23.30 -2.63
CA LYS A 2 -9.86 23.71 -3.44
C LYS A 2 -9.08 24.92 -2.86
N ALA A 3 -9.78 25.93 -2.36
CA ALA A 3 -9.15 27.10 -1.73
C ALA A 3 -8.42 26.76 -0.41
N LEU A 4 -8.95 25.80 0.37
CA LEU A 4 -8.30 25.33 1.60
C LEU A 4 -7.01 24.58 1.27
N SER A 5 -7.04 23.68 0.27
CA SER A 5 -5.85 22.93 -0.13
C SER A 5 -4.72 23.81 -0.67
N ARG A 6 -5.06 24.95 -1.30
CA ARG A 6 -4.05 25.96 -1.64
C ARG A 6 -3.39 26.56 -0.40
N ARG A 7 -4.18 26.96 0.59
CA ARG A 7 -3.66 27.52 1.85
C ARG A 7 -2.83 26.51 2.63
N LEU A 8 -3.27 25.27 2.71
CA LEU A 8 -2.57 24.19 3.42
C LEU A 8 -1.21 23.85 2.77
N ASN A 9 -1.14 23.81 1.43
CA ASN A 9 0.12 23.58 0.72
C ASN A 9 1.15 24.68 0.96
N VAL A 10 0.73 25.95 1.06
CA VAL A 10 1.64 27.07 1.41
C VAL A 10 2.28 26.87 2.78
N VAL A 11 1.57 26.21 3.70
CA VAL A 11 2.06 25.88 5.06
C VAL A 11 2.77 24.51 5.09
N GLY A 12 3.02 23.89 3.94
CA GLY A 12 3.76 22.63 3.82
C GLY A 12 2.92 21.35 4.02
N TYR A 13 1.60 21.45 4.11
CA TYR A 13 0.73 20.28 4.17
C TYR A 13 0.46 19.72 2.78
N SER A 14 0.77 18.43 2.61
CA SER A 14 0.43 17.73 1.38
C SER A 14 -1.06 17.37 1.30
N THR A 15 -1.65 17.40 0.10
CA THR A 15 -3.07 17.07 -0.10
C THR A 15 -3.22 15.84 -1.01
N ILE A 16 -4.17 14.95 -0.67
CA ILE A 16 -4.48 13.76 -1.47
C ILE A 16 -5.95 13.80 -1.88
N TYR A 17 -6.24 13.57 -3.16
CA TYR A 17 -7.58 13.53 -3.73
C TYR A 17 -7.89 12.18 -4.36
N LEU A 18 -9.02 11.59 -3.95
CA LEU A 18 -9.72 10.54 -4.68
C LEU A 18 -10.80 11.21 -5.51
N ASP A 19 -10.63 11.26 -6.83
CA ASP A 19 -11.40 12.15 -7.70
C ASP A 19 -12.19 11.37 -8.77
N PRO A 20 -13.35 10.79 -8.41
CA PRO A 20 -14.20 10.05 -9.34
C PRO A 20 -14.85 10.93 -10.41
N LYS A 21 -14.85 12.26 -10.24
CA LYS A 21 -15.44 13.22 -11.19
C LYS A 21 -14.38 13.96 -12.03
N GLY A 22 -13.11 13.92 -11.64
CA GLY A 22 -12.01 14.61 -12.30
C GLY A 22 -11.93 16.12 -12.00
N GLU A 23 -12.66 16.61 -10.99
CA GLU A 23 -12.79 18.04 -10.67
C GLU A 23 -11.50 18.68 -10.12
N THR A 24 -10.58 17.86 -9.61
CA THR A 24 -9.32 18.29 -8.99
C THR A 24 -8.17 18.37 -9.99
N THR A 25 -8.39 17.90 -11.23
CA THR A 25 -7.38 17.95 -12.31
C THR A 25 -6.81 19.35 -12.55
N PRO A 26 -7.62 20.42 -12.68
CA PRO A 26 -7.07 21.77 -12.86
C PRO A 26 -6.29 22.25 -11.64
N LEU A 27 -6.67 21.80 -10.44
CA LEU A 27 -5.97 22.16 -9.21
C LEU A 27 -4.59 21.49 -9.17
N ALA A 28 -4.49 20.19 -9.45
CA ALA A 28 -3.22 19.47 -9.48
C ALA A 28 -2.23 20.13 -10.46
N ARG A 29 -2.69 20.47 -11.66
CA ARG A 29 -1.87 21.14 -12.68
C ARG A 29 -1.40 22.52 -12.24
N ALA A 30 -2.23 23.28 -11.51
CA ALA A 30 -1.81 24.55 -10.92
C ALA A 30 -0.72 24.39 -9.85
N PHE A 31 -0.53 23.18 -9.30
CA PHE A 31 0.56 22.81 -8.41
C PHE A 31 1.75 22.15 -9.14
N GLY A 32 1.74 22.13 -10.48
CA GLY A 32 2.79 21.48 -11.27
C GLY A 32 2.74 19.95 -11.22
N VAL A 33 1.66 19.36 -10.69
CA VAL A 33 1.49 17.91 -10.60
C VAL A 33 0.51 17.44 -11.67
N GLU A 34 0.89 16.43 -12.44
CA GLU A 34 -0.06 15.77 -13.35
C GLU A 34 -0.90 14.74 -12.58
N PRO A 35 -2.25 14.77 -12.68
CA PRO A 35 -3.09 13.79 -12.01
C PRO A 35 -2.80 12.37 -12.48
N LEU A 36 -2.77 11.44 -11.52
CA LEU A 36 -2.72 10.01 -11.78
C LEU A 36 -4.07 9.58 -12.36
N ARG A 37 -4.13 9.36 -13.68
CA ARG A 37 -5.34 8.92 -14.36
C ARG A 37 -5.40 7.40 -14.39
N LEU A 38 -6.26 6.83 -13.56
CA LEU A 38 -6.53 5.40 -13.58
C LEU A 38 -7.67 5.13 -14.57
N THR A 39 -7.45 4.21 -15.51
CA THR A 39 -8.42 3.84 -16.54
C THR A 39 -8.17 2.41 -16.97
N THR A 40 -9.24 1.66 -17.25
CA THR A 40 -9.14 0.34 -17.88
C THR A 40 -8.41 0.45 -19.21
N GLY A 41 -7.40 -0.39 -19.44
CA GLY A 41 -6.56 -0.37 -20.65
C GLY A 41 -5.56 0.81 -20.74
N GLY A 42 -5.42 1.62 -19.69
CA GLY A 42 -4.38 2.65 -19.63
C GLY A 42 -3.01 2.09 -19.24
N ASP A 43 -2.01 2.97 -19.10
CA ASP A 43 -0.63 2.59 -18.75
C ASP A 43 -0.34 2.69 -17.23
N LEU A 44 -1.19 3.39 -16.49
CA LEU A 44 -1.03 3.54 -15.05
C LEU A 44 -1.41 2.24 -14.33
N ARG A 45 -0.49 1.72 -13.51
CA ARG A 45 -0.66 0.59 -12.59
C ARG A 45 -0.41 1.08 -11.18
N LEU A 46 -1.24 0.65 -10.23
CA LEU A 46 -1.09 0.94 -8.81
C LEU A 46 -0.99 -0.38 -8.06
N ASN A 47 0.08 -0.65 -7.33
CA ASN A 47 0.20 -1.89 -6.57
C ASN A 47 -0.31 -1.69 -5.13
N PRO A 48 -1.42 -2.33 -4.71
CA PRO A 48 -1.89 -2.23 -3.32
C PRO A 48 -0.96 -2.91 -2.31
N LEU A 49 -0.09 -3.82 -2.78
CA LEU A 49 0.84 -4.60 -1.96
C LEU A 49 2.27 -4.03 -1.97
N ASP A 50 2.47 -2.86 -2.59
CA ASP A 50 3.77 -2.22 -2.77
C ASP A 50 4.53 -2.07 -1.45
N GLU A 51 5.80 -2.48 -1.43
CA GLU A 51 6.69 -2.30 -0.27
C GLU A 51 6.86 -0.85 0.15
N LYS A 52 6.81 0.09 -0.81
CA LYS A 52 6.90 1.53 -0.52
C LYS A 52 5.70 2.04 0.26
N LEU A 53 4.61 1.27 0.28
CA LEU A 53 3.39 1.57 1.02
C LEU A 53 3.22 0.70 2.26
N ALA A 54 4.08 -0.31 2.44
CA ALA A 54 4.05 -1.19 3.59
C ALA A 54 4.69 -0.51 4.82
N SER A 55 4.28 -0.91 6.01
CA SER A 55 4.58 -0.28 7.31
C SER A 55 3.96 1.11 7.49
N ALA A 56 3.02 1.48 6.63
CA ALA A 56 2.40 2.80 6.66
C ALA A 56 1.59 3.02 7.95
N THR A 57 1.02 1.96 8.51
CA THR A 57 0.18 2.00 9.72
C THR A 57 0.96 1.75 11.01
N GLY A 58 2.27 1.53 10.92
CA GLY A 58 3.12 1.14 12.05
C GLY A 58 3.00 -0.33 12.46
N LEU A 59 2.23 -1.12 11.70
CA LEU A 59 2.17 -2.56 11.83
C LEU A 59 3.34 -3.20 11.05
N ASP A 60 3.59 -4.47 11.33
CA ASP A 60 4.50 -5.28 10.51
C ASP A 60 4.03 -5.27 9.03
N PRO A 61 4.92 -4.97 8.07
CA PRO A 61 4.54 -4.82 6.66
C PRO A 61 3.92 -6.07 6.03
N THR A 62 4.30 -7.28 6.47
CA THR A 62 3.64 -8.52 6.03
C THR A 62 2.22 -8.58 6.57
N ARG A 63 2.05 -8.27 7.86
CA ARG A 63 0.73 -8.24 8.51
C ARG A 63 -0.21 -7.23 7.87
N GLU A 64 0.27 -6.05 7.47
CA GLU A 64 -0.55 -5.04 6.77
C GLU A 64 -1.12 -5.60 5.45
N ARG A 65 -0.28 -6.26 4.66
CA ARG A 65 -0.68 -6.88 3.39
C ARG A 65 -1.67 -8.02 3.59
N GLU A 66 -1.46 -8.85 4.63
CA GLU A 66 -2.42 -9.90 4.98
C GLU A 66 -3.79 -9.30 5.31
N LEU A 67 -3.83 -8.25 6.14
CA LEU A 67 -5.07 -7.58 6.52
C LEU A 67 -5.76 -6.95 5.32
N LEU A 68 -5.00 -6.35 4.40
CA LEU A 68 -5.53 -5.81 3.15
C LEU A 68 -6.20 -6.93 2.32
N MET A 69 -5.51 -8.05 2.09
CA MET A 69 -6.06 -9.15 1.29
C MET A 69 -7.31 -9.75 1.95
N ARG A 70 -7.28 -9.91 3.28
CA ARG A 70 -8.42 -10.42 4.05
C ARG A 70 -9.59 -9.45 4.11
N ALA A 71 -9.36 -8.15 3.89
CA ALA A 71 -10.41 -7.15 3.81
C ALA A 71 -11.00 -7.05 2.39
N VAL A 72 -10.17 -7.14 1.35
CA VAL A 72 -10.64 -6.97 -0.03
C VAL A 72 -11.30 -8.22 -0.60
N LEU A 73 -10.76 -9.41 -0.34
CA LEU A 73 -11.29 -10.66 -0.90
C LEU A 73 -12.76 -10.90 -0.54
N PRO A 74 -13.24 -10.66 0.71
CA PRO A 74 -14.66 -10.76 1.01
C PRO A 74 -15.55 -9.82 0.17
N VAL A 75 -15.06 -8.62 -0.15
CA VAL A 75 -15.78 -7.66 -1.01
C VAL A 75 -15.81 -8.16 -2.45
N MET A 76 -14.72 -8.77 -2.93
CA MET A 76 -14.64 -9.38 -4.26
C MET A 76 -15.53 -10.63 -4.37
N LEU A 77 -15.67 -11.38 -3.29
CA LEU A 77 -16.47 -12.60 -3.22
C LEU A 77 -17.95 -12.35 -2.89
N GLU A 78 -18.28 -11.17 -2.35
CA GLU A 78 -19.60 -10.85 -1.78
C GLU A 78 -20.01 -11.79 -0.64
N ARG A 79 -19.04 -12.37 0.06
CA ARG A 79 -19.23 -13.23 1.22
C ARG A 79 -17.99 -13.19 2.11
N PRO A 80 -18.10 -13.51 3.41
CA PRO A 80 -16.92 -13.72 4.23
C PRO A 80 -16.05 -14.86 3.67
N LEU A 81 -14.74 -14.76 3.92
CA LEU A 81 -13.83 -15.88 3.71
C LEU A 81 -14.13 -17.00 4.72
N ARG A 82 -14.12 -18.24 4.25
CA ARG A 82 -14.20 -19.43 5.08
C ARG A 82 -12.95 -19.54 5.96
N PRO A 83 -12.99 -20.19 7.14
CA PRO A 83 -11.82 -20.32 8.00
C PRO A 83 -10.59 -20.92 7.31
N ALA A 84 -10.79 -21.90 6.43
CA ALA A 84 -9.72 -22.52 5.65
C ALA A 84 -9.10 -21.53 4.65
N GLU A 85 -9.93 -20.82 3.87
CA GLU A 85 -9.48 -19.78 2.93
C GLU A 85 -8.70 -18.68 3.65
N LEU A 86 -9.24 -18.20 4.77
CA LEU A 86 -8.64 -17.13 5.56
C LEU A 86 -7.25 -17.48 6.08
N ARG A 87 -7.04 -18.74 6.49
CA ARG A 87 -5.71 -19.25 6.89
C ARG A 87 -4.76 -19.31 5.69
N ILE A 88 -5.21 -19.87 4.57
CA ILE A 88 -4.38 -20.03 3.37
C ILE A 88 -4.02 -18.68 2.75
N VAL A 89 -4.94 -17.71 2.73
CA VAL A 89 -4.66 -16.32 2.28
C VAL A 89 -3.53 -15.71 3.09
N SER A 90 -3.56 -15.83 4.43
CA SER A 90 -2.47 -15.34 5.28
C SER A 90 -1.16 -16.06 4.97
N GLU A 91 -1.18 -17.38 4.80
CA GLU A 91 0.00 -18.17 4.45
C GLU A 91 0.61 -17.78 3.11
N VAL A 92 -0.22 -17.65 2.07
CA VAL A 92 0.18 -17.27 0.71
C VAL A 92 0.77 -15.87 0.70
N VAL A 93 0.11 -14.89 1.33
CA VAL A 93 0.63 -13.51 1.36
C VAL A 93 2.00 -13.46 2.02
N ARG A 94 2.18 -14.15 3.14
CA ARG A 94 3.49 -14.24 3.81
C ARG A 94 4.54 -14.89 2.90
N ALA A 95 4.24 -16.02 2.29
CA ALA A 95 5.17 -16.72 1.40
C ALA A 95 5.55 -15.86 0.17
N VAL A 96 4.60 -15.12 -0.38
CA VAL A 96 4.82 -14.19 -1.51
C VAL A 96 5.74 -13.03 -1.08
N VAL A 97 5.51 -12.43 0.09
CA VAL A 97 6.36 -11.36 0.63
C VAL A 97 7.77 -11.84 0.95
N GLU A 98 7.93 -13.08 1.42
CA GLU A 98 9.23 -13.69 1.71
C GLU A 98 10.03 -14.02 0.44
N SER A 99 9.35 -14.25 -0.68
CA SER A 99 9.96 -14.68 -1.95
C SER A 99 10.16 -13.56 -2.97
N CYS A 100 9.51 -12.41 -2.80
CA CYS A 100 9.56 -11.29 -3.75
C CYS A 100 9.61 -9.93 -3.05
N THR A 101 10.42 -9.02 -3.57
CA THR A 101 10.54 -7.63 -3.06
C THR A 101 9.34 -6.76 -3.45
N GLN A 102 8.71 -7.01 -4.59
CA GLN A 102 7.55 -6.27 -5.08
C GLN A 102 6.35 -7.20 -5.28
N PRO A 103 5.73 -7.69 -4.18
CA PRO A 103 4.60 -8.60 -4.29
C PRO A 103 3.42 -7.91 -4.98
N THR A 104 2.72 -8.62 -5.85
CA THR A 104 1.57 -8.14 -6.62
C THR A 104 0.35 -9.04 -6.43
N LEU A 105 -0.83 -8.60 -6.91
CA LEU A 105 -2.02 -9.46 -6.93
C LEU A 105 -1.81 -10.71 -7.78
N ARG A 106 -0.94 -10.68 -8.80
CA ARG A 106 -0.61 -11.86 -9.62
C ARG A 106 0.09 -12.94 -8.80
N ASP A 107 1.01 -12.53 -7.94
CA ASP A 107 1.76 -13.46 -7.09
C ASP A 107 0.84 -14.12 -6.05
N VAL A 108 -0.05 -13.33 -5.44
CA VAL A 108 -1.06 -13.85 -4.51
C VAL A 108 -2.04 -14.79 -5.22
N HIS A 109 -2.50 -14.43 -6.42
CA HIS A 109 -3.33 -15.30 -7.24
C HIS A 109 -2.63 -16.64 -7.54
N ALA A 110 -1.36 -16.62 -7.97
CA ALA A 110 -0.62 -17.84 -8.26
C ALA A 110 -0.48 -18.73 -7.01
N GLY A 111 -0.20 -18.13 -5.85
CA GLY A 111 -0.13 -18.86 -4.59
C GLY A 111 -1.48 -19.46 -4.17
N LEU A 112 -2.59 -18.75 -4.37
CA LEU A 112 -3.93 -19.28 -4.08
C LEU A 112 -4.34 -20.39 -5.05
N ALA A 113 -4.05 -20.24 -6.35
CA ALA A 113 -4.35 -21.26 -7.35
C ALA A 113 -3.61 -22.58 -7.06
N ALA A 114 -2.39 -22.51 -6.53
CA ALA A 114 -1.62 -23.70 -6.16
C ALA A 114 -2.23 -24.53 -5.01
N HIS A 115 -3.13 -23.94 -4.21
CA HIS A 115 -3.84 -24.63 -3.13
C HIS A 115 -5.14 -25.31 -3.58
N GLY A 116 -5.50 -25.23 -4.87
CA GLY A 116 -6.59 -25.98 -5.48
C GLY A 116 -7.99 -25.59 -4.98
N GLU A 117 -8.87 -26.58 -4.86
CA GLU A 117 -10.31 -26.37 -4.61
C GLU A 117 -10.64 -25.53 -3.37
N VAL A 118 -9.79 -25.58 -2.33
CA VAL A 118 -10.05 -24.83 -1.09
C VAL A 118 -10.03 -23.32 -1.33
N THR A 119 -9.24 -22.86 -2.29
CA THR A 119 -9.02 -21.45 -2.63
C THR A 119 -9.40 -21.11 -4.06
N ALA A 120 -10.20 -21.95 -4.72
CA ALA A 120 -10.73 -21.70 -6.05
C ALA A 120 -11.47 -20.34 -6.11
N ASP A 121 -12.49 -20.12 -5.27
CA ASP A 121 -13.25 -18.86 -5.33
C ASP A 121 -12.36 -17.62 -5.07
N PRO A 122 -11.50 -17.56 -4.04
CA PRO A 122 -10.57 -16.44 -3.87
C PRO A 122 -9.60 -16.23 -5.04
N ALA A 123 -9.12 -17.30 -5.68
CA ALA A 123 -8.26 -17.20 -6.85
C ALA A 123 -9.05 -16.63 -8.05
N ASP A 124 -10.25 -17.16 -8.32
CA ASP A 124 -11.12 -16.68 -9.39
C ASP A 124 -11.52 -15.21 -9.20
N ALA A 125 -11.76 -14.79 -7.96
CA ALA A 125 -12.05 -13.40 -7.63
C ALA A 125 -10.88 -12.45 -7.98
N LEU A 126 -9.62 -12.90 -7.83
CA LEU A 126 -8.45 -12.14 -8.27
C LEU A 126 -8.24 -12.23 -9.79
N TRP A 127 -8.62 -13.34 -10.42
CA TRP A 127 -8.47 -13.53 -11.86
C TRP A 127 -9.13 -12.41 -12.67
N ASP A 128 -10.32 -11.95 -12.26
CA ASP A 128 -11.02 -10.82 -12.89
C ASP A 128 -10.23 -9.50 -12.88
N TYR A 129 -9.35 -9.32 -11.90
CA TYR A 129 -8.49 -8.15 -11.74
C TYR A 129 -7.12 -8.30 -12.39
N ILE A 130 -6.86 -9.46 -12.99
CA ILE A 130 -5.60 -9.80 -13.65
C ILE A 130 -5.81 -10.00 -15.15
N HIS A 131 -6.88 -10.69 -15.54
CA HIS A 131 -7.20 -11.06 -16.92
C HIS A 131 -8.58 -10.55 -17.38
N GLY A 132 -9.39 -10.02 -16.47
CA GLY A 132 -10.72 -9.48 -16.77
C GLY A 132 -10.71 -7.97 -17.09
N PRO A 133 -11.90 -7.33 -17.13
CA PRO A 133 -12.06 -5.92 -17.46
C PRO A 133 -11.35 -4.94 -16.52
N ALA A 134 -11.11 -5.36 -15.27
CA ALA A 134 -10.34 -4.62 -14.27
C ALA A 134 -8.85 -5.02 -14.24
N GLY A 135 -8.43 -5.87 -15.18
CA GLY A 135 -7.03 -6.17 -15.45
C GLY A 135 -6.24 -4.91 -15.78
N ALA A 136 -4.92 -4.98 -15.60
CA ALA A 136 -4.04 -3.85 -15.86
C ALA A 136 -4.32 -2.62 -14.95
N LEU A 137 -4.92 -2.79 -13.78
CA LEU A 137 -5.09 -1.70 -12.80
C LEU A 137 -4.21 -1.91 -11.57
N PHE A 138 -4.24 -3.12 -11.00
CA PHE A 138 -3.65 -3.45 -9.70
C PHE A 138 -2.77 -4.70 -9.70
N ASP A 139 -2.49 -5.25 -10.88
CA ASP A 139 -1.89 -6.55 -11.12
C ASP A 139 -0.38 -6.51 -11.43
N ALA A 140 0.25 -5.35 -11.30
CA ALA A 140 1.66 -5.11 -11.59
C ALA A 140 2.24 -4.10 -10.59
N PRO A 141 3.59 -3.95 -10.50
CA PRO A 141 4.21 -2.91 -9.69
C PRO A 141 3.65 -1.51 -9.98
N THR A 142 3.62 -0.64 -8.98
CA THR A 142 3.21 0.76 -9.17
C THR A 142 4.08 1.40 -10.24
N SER A 143 3.47 2.06 -11.23
CA SER A 143 4.19 2.67 -12.35
C SER A 143 5.30 3.62 -11.88
N ALA A 144 6.48 3.55 -12.51
CA ALA A 144 7.68 4.27 -12.08
C ALA A 144 7.52 5.81 -12.02
N GLY A 145 6.63 6.39 -12.82
CA GLY A 145 6.35 7.84 -12.82
C GLY A 145 5.49 8.35 -11.67
N VAL A 146 5.04 7.48 -10.76
CA VAL A 146 4.22 7.87 -9.62
C VAL A 146 5.10 8.41 -8.50
N ASP A 147 5.12 9.74 -8.35
CA ASP A 147 5.74 10.41 -7.20
C ASP A 147 4.80 10.33 -5.98
N LEU A 148 5.15 9.45 -5.05
CA LEU A 148 4.38 9.23 -3.84
C LEU A 148 4.58 10.35 -2.79
N ASP A 149 5.56 11.24 -2.95
CA ASP A 149 5.87 12.33 -2.02
C ASP A 149 5.49 13.72 -2.56
N ALA A 150 4.88 13.75 -3.75
CA ALA A 150 4.33 14.95 -4.36
C ALA A 150 3.47 15.78 -3.40
N PRO A 151 3.58 17.14 -3.42
CA PRO A 151 2.84 18.03 -2.52
C PRO A 151 1.32 17.89 -2.69
N LEU A 152 0.88 17.49 -3.87
CA LEU A 152 -0.50 17.14 -4.17
C LEU A 152 -0.51 15.82 -4.94
N LEU A 153 -1.31 14.85 -4.50
CA LEU A 153 -1.56 13.63 -5.25
C LEU A 153 -3.05 13.57 -5.61
N ALA A 154 -3.37 13.55 -6.90
CA ALA A 154 -4.74 13.48 -7.37
C ALA A 154 -4.94 12.21 -8.20
N LEU A 155 -5.69 11.26 -7.65
CA LEU A 155 -6.09 10.04 -8.35
C LEU A 155 -7.42 10.29 -9.07
N ASN A 156 -7.34 10.54 -10.37
CA ASN A 156 -8.49 10.78 -11.23
C ASN A 156 -9.07 9.44 -11.70
N LEU A 157 -10.31 9.18 -11.31
CA LEU A 157 -11.03 7.94 -11.62
C LEU A 157 -12.21 8.16 -12.59
N ARG A 158 -12.35 9.37 -13.17
CA ARG A 158 -13.51 9.72 -14.01
C ARG A 158 -13.73 8.74 -15.16
N ARG A 159 -12.68 8.37 -15.88
CA ARG A 159 -12.80 7.41 -16.98
C ARG A 159 -13.10 6.01 -16.45
N LEU A 160 -12.45 5.60 -15.36
CA LEU A 160 -12.65 4.29 -14.75
C LEU A 160 -14.10 4.06 -14.28
N THR A 161 -14.72 5.06 -13.64
CA THR A 161 -16.11 4.97 -13.19
C THR A 161 -17.12 4.95 -14.34
N GLN A 162 -16.73 5.47 -15.51
CA GLN A 162 -17.53 5.44 -16.73
C GLN A 162 -17.37 4.13 -17.51
N THR A 163 -16.19 3.49 -17.48
CA THR A 163 -15.93 2.24 -18.21
C THR A 163 -16.34 0.99 -17.44
N LEU A 164 -16.23 0.98 -16.11
CA LEU A 164 -16.70 -0.14 -15.29
C LEU A 164 -18.22 -0.06 -15.12
N THR A 165 -18.93 -0.88 -15.88
CA THR A 165 -20.41 -0.94 -15.89
C THR A 165 -20.96 -1.80 -14.76
N ALA A 166 -20.28 -2.89 -14.40
CA ALA A 166 -20.67 -3.74 -13.28
C ALA A 166 -20.44 -3.01 -11.95
N GLU A 167 -21.51 -2.86 -11.15
CA GLU A 167 -21.48 -2.18 -9.86
C GLU A 167 -20.45 -2.79 -8.91
N LYS A 168 -20.44 -4.12 -8.81
CA LYS A 168 -19.46 -4.88 -8.03
C LYS A 168 -18.01 -4.50 -8.38
N GLN A 169 -17.65 -4.59 -9.66
CA GLN A 169 -16.29 -4.30 -10.12
C GLN A 169 -15.90 -2.86 -9.84
N ARG A 170 -16.86 -1.93 -9.97
CA ARG A 170 -16.66 -0.51 -9.62
C ARG A 170 -16.37 -0.35 -8.12
N LEU A 171 -17.15 -0.98 -7.24
CA LEU A 171 -16.97 -0.88 -5.79
C LEU A 171 -15.63 -1.44 -5.33
N VAL A 172 -15.27 -2.64 -5.78
CA VAL A 172 -13.98 -3.26 -5.45
C VAL A 172 -12.81 -2.42 -5.99
N THR A 173 -12.91 -1.93 -7.22
CA THR A 173 -11.88 -1.06 -7.81
C THR A 173 -11.69 0.22 -7.00
N LEU A 174 -12.79 0.85 -6.55
CA LEU A 174 -12.76 2.00 -5.67
C LEU A 174 -12.17 1.66 -4.30
N ALA A 175 -12.48 0.48 -3.75
CA ALA A 175 -11.94 0.02 -2.48
C ALA A 175 -10.42 -0.20 -2.56
N LEU A 176 -9.94 -0.83 -3.63
CA LEU A 176 -8.50 -1.01 -3.89
C LEU A 176 -7.78 0.32 -4.08
N ALA A 177 -8.35 1.23 -4.88
CA ALA A 177 -7.81 2.57 -5.06
C ALA A 177 -7.77 3.36 -3.75
N ALA A 178 -8.82 3.28 -2.94
CA ALA A 178 -8.90 3.94 -1.64
C ALA A 178 -7.90 3.34 -0.64
N ALA A 179 -7.75 2.03 -0.59
CA ALA A 179 -6.76 1.35 0.26
C ALA A 179 -5.33 1.78 -0.10
N TRP A 180 -5.02 1.84 -1.40
CA TRP A 180 -3.73 2.34 -1.90
C TRP A 180 -3.47 3.79 -1.47
N LEU A 181 -4.46 4.69 -1.61
CA LEU A 181 -4.34 6.07 -1.13
C LEU A 181 -4.21 6.17 0.39
N PHE A 182 -4.94 5.35 1.15
CA PHE A 182 -4.88 5.33 2.60
C PHE A 182 -3.49 4.90 3.10
N ALA A 183 -2.85 3.96 2.41
CA ALA A 183 -1.48 3.58 2.71
C ALA A 183 -0.50 4.76 2.48
N ILE A 184 -0.70 5.58 1.43
CA ILE A 184 0.11 6.79 1.23
C ILE A 184 -0.09 7.80 2.37
N VAL A 185 -1.35 8.05 2.76
CA VAL A 185 -1.66 8.96 3.88
C VAL A 185 -0.94 8.50 5.15
N SER A 186 -1.05 7.20 5.45
CA SER A 186 -0.48 6.61 6.66
C SER A 186 1.06 6.67 6.64
N ARG A 187 1.68 6.38 5.48
CA ARG A 187 3.14 6.51 5.29
C ARG A 187 3.63 7.94 5.55
N ARG A 188 2.95 8.94 4.98
CA ARG A 188 3.33 10.36 5.15
C ARG A 188 3.24 10.81 6.62
N ARG A 189 2.28 10.29 7.40
CA ARG A 189 2.18 10.54 8.84
C ARG A 189 3.37 9.95 9.60
N SER A 190 3.73 8.70 9.30
CA SER A 190 4.85 8.00 9.94
C SER A 190 6.20 8.68 9.67
N CYS A 191 6.43 9.19 8.45
CA CYS A 191 7.62 9.99 8.13
C CYS A 191 7.65 11.32 8.91
N SER A 192 6.51 12.01 9.04
CA SER A 192 6.46 13.28 9.78
C SER A 192 6.66 13.10 11.29
N ALA A 193 6.26 11.97 11.86
CA ALA A 193 6.46 11.64 13.27
C ALA A 193 7.91 11.23 13.61
N THR A 194 8.63 10.67 12.63
CA THR A 194 10.01 10.18 12.82
C THR A 194 11.05 11.28 12.54
N ALA A 195 10.66 12.38 11.89
CA ALA A 195 11.55 13.52 11.67
C ALA A 195 11.96 14.15 13.03
N PRO A 196 13.26 14.37 13.29
CA PRO A 196 13.70 15.00 14.52
C PRO A 196 13.03 16.38 14.66
N PRO A 197 12.70 16.83 15.89
CA PRO A 197 12.10 18.14 16.08
C PRO A 197 13.02 19.17 15.42
N ARG A 198 12.49 19.89 14.41
CA ARG A 198 13.23 20.98 13.76
C ARG A 198 13.68 21.89 14.87
N SER A 199 14.99 21.97 15.10
CA SER A 199 15.59 22.81 16.13
C SER A 199 15.24 24.25 15.80
N GLY A 200 14.12 24.73 16.33
CA GLY A 200 13.85 26.15 16.42
C GLY A 200 15.03 26.73 17.19
N SER A 201 15.72 27.68 16.57
CA SER A 201 16.80 28.44 17.17
C SER A 201 16.27 29.16 18.40
N ARG A 202 16.25 28.46 19.55
CA ARG A 202 16.09 29.08 20.85
C ARG A 202 17.37 29.86 21.08
N ARG A 203 17.24 31.19 21.08
CA ARG A 203 18.26 32.10 21.59
C ARG A 203 18.79 31.54 22.90
N SER A 204 20.11 31.37 22.94
CA SER A 204 20.89 30.94 24.09
C SER A 204 20.66 31.88 25.27
N GLY A 205 19.87 31.42 26.24
CA GLY A 205 19.86 31.93 27.61
C GLY A 205 20.64 30.95 28.47
N SER A 206 21.87 31.33 28.81
CA SER A 206 22.74 30.64 29.77
C SER A 206 22.06 30.51 31.13
N SER A 207 21.95 29.30 31.67
CA SER A 207 21.97 29.12 33.14
C SER A 207 22.28 27.67 33.55
N ALA A 208 23.38 27.59 34.30
CA ALA A 208 23.90 26.59 35.24
C ALA A 208 23.11 25.28 35.54
N ALA A 209 23.88 24.18 35.53
CA ALA A 209 23.53 22.87 36.06
C ALA A 209 23.71 22.78 37.59
N PRO A 210 23.01 21.83 38.24
CA PRO A 210 23.55 21.11 39.41
C PRO A 210 23.38 19.57 39.31
N PRO A 211 23.99 18.79 40.22
CA PRO A 211 24.66 17.53 39.88
C PRO A 211 23.85 16.24 40.14
N ARG A 212 24.38 15.16 39.55
CA ARG A 212 23.91 13.76 39.65
C ARG A 212 24.05 13.18 41.07
N PRO A 213 23.23 12.17 41.41
CA PRO A 213 23.68 11.07 42.24
C PRO A 213 23.80 9.75 41.47
N ARG A 214 24.79 8.96 41.90
CA ARG A 214 25.11 7.59 41.47
C ARG A 214 24.14 6.59 42.12
N THR A 215 23.72 5.56 41.39
CA THR A 215 23.55 4.18 41.91
C THR A 215 23.59 3.17 40.74
N SER A 216 24.11 1.99 41.02
CA SER A 216 24.12 0.73 40.23
C SER A 216 23.90 -0.41 41.25
N PRO A 217 23.84 -1.72 40.92
CA PRO A 217 23.52 -2.45 39.67
C PRO A 217 22.48 -3.58 39.94
N SER A 218 22.46 -4.63 39.10
CA SER A 218 21.80 -5.96 39.20
C SER A 218 20.39 -6.10 38.57
N SER A 219 20.00 -7.17 37.88
CA SER A 219 20.65 -8.41 37.44
C SER A 219 19.71 -9.20 36.49
N THR A 220 20.29 -10.12 35.70
CA THR A 220 19.76 -11.46 35.27
C THR A 220 18.42 -11.54 34.54
N GLY A 221 18.40 -11.91 33.26
CA GLY A 221 18.16 -13.30 32.82
C GLY A 221 16.81 -13.34 32.08
N SER A 222 16.51 -14.14 31.06
CA SER A 222 17.14 -15.29 30.44
C SER A 222 16.58 -15.40 29.02
N ALA A 223 17.43 -15.85 28.10
CA ALA A 223 17.04 -16.22 26.74
C ALA A 223 16.41 -17.61 26.74
N THR A 224 15.32 -17.79 25.99
CA THR A 224 14.84 -19.12 25.63
C THR A 224 14.61 -19.19 24.12
N SER A 225 15.35 -20.12 23.54
CA SER A 225 15.46 -20.51 22.14
C SER A 225 14.17 -21.05 21.52
N ARG A 226 13.97 -20.74 20.24
CA ARG A 226 12.94 -21.31 19.36
C ARG A 226 13.65 -22.15 18.28
N PRO A 227 13.24 -23.39 17.95
CA PRO A 227 13.87 -24.18 16.89
C PRO A 227 13.31 -23.80 15.50
N PRO A 228 14.07 -24.04 14.41
CA PRO A 228 13.69 -23.63 13.06
C PRO A 228 12.84 -24.71 12.35
N THR A 229 11.77 -24.29 11.67
CA THR A 229 11.09 -25.09 10.64
C THR A 229 11.57 -24.65 9.27
N ALA A 230 12.06 -25.60 8.47
CA ALA A 230 12.64 -25.38 7.14
C ALA A 230 11.62 -24.83 6.13
N PRO A 231 12.01 -23.89 5.25
CA PRO A 231 11.14 -23.39 4.20
C PRO A 231 11.15 -24.27 2.94
N TRP A 232 9.96 -24.38 2.35
CA TRP A 232 9.70 -24.96 1.03
C TRP A 232 10.38 -24.12 -0.07
N ARG A 233 10.92 -24.77 -1.10
CA ARG A 233 11.52 -24.13 -2.28
C ARG A 233 10.45 -23.95 -3.36
N ALA A 234 9.97 -22.73 -3.55
CA ALA A 234 9.31 -22.33 -4.78
C ALA A 234 10.38 -21.88 -5.79
N SER A 235 10.66 -22.73 -6.76
CA SER A 235 11.37 -22.38 -7.98
C SER A 235 10.37 -21.88 -9.03
N ALA A 236 10.34 -20.58 -9.30
CA ALA A 236 9.84 -19.99 -10.55
C ALA A 236 10.37 -18.55 -10.67
N GLY A 237 10.96 -18.24 -11.83
CA GLY A 237 11.87 -17.12 -12.03
C GLY A 237 11.22 -15.75 -12.09
N CYS A 238 11.88 -14.78 -11.47
CA CYS A 238 11.71 -13.36 -11.77
C CYS A 238 12.23 -13.07 -13.18
N SER A 239 11.38 -12.53 -14.05
CA SER A 239 11.79 -11.97 -15.34
C SER A 239 12.64 -10.71 -15.11
N PRO A 240 13.85 -10.59 -15.70
CA PRO A 240 14.65 -9.38 -15.59
C PRO A 240 14.06 -8.27 -16.48
N THR A 241 13.85 -7.10 -15.90
CA THR A 241 13.48 -5.86 -16.60
C THR A 241 14.62 -5.41 -17.52
N VAL A 242 14.36 -5.32 -18.82
CA VAL A 242 15.28 -4.71 -19.80
C VAL A 242 14.95 -3.21 -19.92
N PRO A 243 15.92 -2.29 -19.78
CA PRO A 243 15.68 -0.86 -19.98
C PRO A 243 15.58 -0.52 -21.48
N PRO A 244 14.77 0.48 -21.87
CA PRO A 244 14.65 0.89 -23.26
C PRO A 244 15.89 1.68 -23.72
N ARG A 245 16.24 1.52 -25.01
CA ARG A 245 17.23 2.31 -25.73
C ARG A 245 16.65 3.63 -26.20
#